data_AF-A0A6V7KS09-F1
#
_entry.id   AF-A0A6V7KS09-F1
#
_cell.length_a   1.000
_cell.length_b   1.000
_cell.length_c   1.000
_cell.angle_alpha   90.00
_cell.angle_beta   90.00
_cell.angle_gamma   90.00
#
_symmetry.space_group_name_H-M   'P 1'
#
loop_
_entity.id
_entity.type
_entity.pdbx_description
1 polymer ?
#
loop_
_entity_poly.entity_id
_entity_poly.type
_entity_poly.pdbx_seq_one_letter_code
_entity_poly.pdbx_strand_id
1 'polypeptide(L)' 'RIIEMITGFEISSPDNYLTQMLSNHGCFRAYLHKFKYGGIQDCLVGCEAPEDAEHAAFHCPGYDEET' A
#
# COMPACT_ATOMS: atom_id res chain seq x y z
N ARG A 1 -8.31 -14.57 0.44
CA ARG A 1 -7.59 -13.93 1.56
C ARG A 1 -7.77 -12.40 1.65
N ILE A 2 -8.49 -11.74 0.71
CA ILE A 2 -8.95 -10.35 0.88
C ILE A 2 -10.33 -10.28 1.55
N ILE A 3 -11.22 -11.25 1.26
CA ILE A 3 -12.59 -11.28 1.79
C ILE A 3 -12.62 -11.33 3.33
N GLU A 4 -11.72 -12.08 3.97
CA GLU A 4 -11.68 -12.22 5.43
C GLU A 4 -11.26 -10.92 6.14
N MET A 5 -10.40 -10.10 5.53
CA MET A 5 -9.98 -8.80 6.08
C MET A 5 -11.13 -7.77 6.01
N ILE A 6 -11.99 -7.87 4.99
CA ILE A 6 -13.11 -6.93 4.77
C ILE A 6 -14.26 -7.19 5.75
N THR A 7 -14.51 -8.45 6.12
CA THR A 7 -15.73 -8.83 6.87
C THR A 7 -15.66 -8.58 8.38
N GLY A 8 -14.49 -8.22 8.94
CA GLY A 8 -14.27 -8.20 10.39
C GLY A 8 -13.97 -6.85 11.04
N PHE A 9 -13.92 -5.73 10.29
CA PHE A 9 -13.39 -4.47 10.82
C PHE A 9 -14.32 -3.28 10.58
N GLU A 10 -14.62 -2.51 11.64
CA GLU A 10 -15.38 -1.27 11.53
C GLU A 10 -14.54 -0.19 10.82
N ILE A 11 -15.01 0.21 9.63
CA ILE A 11 -14.37 1.23 8.78
C ILE A 11 -14.85 2.61 9.24
N SER A 12 -14.20 3.21 10.24
CA SER A 12 -14.63 4.50 10.80
C SER A 12 -13.60 5.63 10.74
N SER A 13 -12.41 5.42 10.16
CA SER A 13 -11.45 6.52 9.89
C SER A 13 -10.71 6.34 8.54
N PRO A 14 -10.54 7.43 7.74
CA PRO A 14 -9.68 7.43 6.55
C PRO A 14 -8.20 7.15 6.85
N ASP A 15 -7.81 7.21 8.12
CA ASP A 15 -6.46 6.86 8.60
C ASP A 15 -6.27 5.34 8.76
N ASN A 16 -7.32 4.53 8.52
CA ASN A 16 -7.23 3.07 8.63
C ASN A 16 -6.37 2.49 7.50
N TYR A 17 -5.31 1.79 7.87
CA TYR A 17 -4.40 1.10 6.95
C TYR A 17 -5.13 0.16 5.99
N LEU A 18 -6.16 -0.55 6.45
CA LEU A 18 -6.95 -1.45 5.62
C LEU A 18 -7.72 -0.69 4.52
N THR A 19 -8.37 0.42 4.86
CA THR A 19 -9.09 1.25 3.88
C THR A 19 -8.12 1.85 2.86
N GLN A 20 -6.96 2.31 3.32
CA GLN A 20 -5.88 2.81 2.48
C GLN A 20 -5.38 1.71 1.51
N MET A 21 -5.13 0.49 2.00
CA MET A 21 -4.77 -0.65 1.15
C MET A 21 -5.86 -0.96 0.11
N LEU A 22 -7.12 -1.10 0.55
CA LEU A 22 -8.23 -1.52 -0.33
C LEU A 22 -8.58 -0.47 -1.39
N SER A 23 -8.37 0.82 -1.09
CA SER A 23 -8.63 1.90 -2.04
C SER A 23 -7.39 2.30 -2.85
N ASN A 24 -6.25 1.66 -2.62
CA ASN A 24 -4.95 2.07 -3.15
C ASN A 24 -4.68 3.58 -2.92
N HIS A 25 -5.03 4.05 -1.73
CA HIS A 25 -4.95 5.44 -1.29
C HIS A 25 -4.01 5.53 -0.09
N GLY A 26 -3.30 6.65 0.06
CA GLY A 26 -2.43 6.89 1.22
C GLY A 26 -1.01 7.25 0.82
N CYS A 27 -0.04 6.89 1.65
CA CYS A 27 1.36 7.26 1.46
C CYS A 27 2.14 6.30 0.54
N PHE A 28 1.45 5.54 -0.31
CA PHE A 28 2.10 4.71 -1.33
C PHE A 28 2.76 5.59 -2.39
N ARG A 29 3.99 5.27 -2.80
CA ARG A 29 4.77 6.14 -3.70
C ARG A 29 4.12 6.28 -5.07
N ALA A 30 3.51 5.23 -5.60
CA ALA A 30 2.75 5.29 -6.84
C ALA A 30 1.56 6.28 -6.72
N TYR A 31 0.86 6.27 -5.58
CA TYR A 31 -0.23 7.20 -5.31
C TYR A 31 0.28 8.65 -5.17
N LEU A 32 1.34 8.88 -4.40
CA LEU A 32 1.94 10.21 -4.22
C LEU A 32 2.51 10.78 -5.53
N HIS A 33 3.12 9.93 -6.36
CA HIS A 33 3.66 10.33 -7.66
C HIS A 33 2.55 10.77 -8.63
N LYS A 34 1.41 10.08 -8.64
CA LYS A 34 0.23 10.45 -9.47
C LYS A 34 -0.23 11.89 -9.21
N PHE A 35 -0.17 12.34 -7.96
CA PHE A 35 -0.54 13.71 -7.56
C PHE A 35 0.64 14.67 -7.48
N LYS A 36 1.83 14.26 -7.92
CA LYS A 36 3.07 15.05 -7.92
C LYS A 36 3.54 15.47 -6.52
N TYR A 37 3.15 14.71 -5.49
CA TYR A 37 3.64 14.88 -4.12
C TYR A 37 4.93 14.08 -3.85
N GLY A 38 5.21 13.04 -4.64
CA GLY A 38 6.43 12.24 -4.58
C GLY A 38 7.21 12.29 -5.89
N GLY A 39 8.56 12.25 -5.81
CA GLY A 39 9.44 12.35 -6.98
C GLY A 39 9.71 11.03 -7.72
N ILE A 40 9.43 9.88 -7.10
CA ILE A 40 9.68 8.55 -7.66
C ILE A 40 8.51 7.66 -7.26
N GLN A 41 7.93 6.94 -8.22
CA GLN A 41 6.83 6.01 -7.99
C GLN A 41 7.28 4.60 -7.57
N ASP A 42 8.49 4.23 -7.95
CA ASP A 42 9.01 2.87 -7.78
C ASP A 42 9.43 2.60 -6.33
N CYS A 43 9.28 1.35 -5.94
CA CYS A 43 9.70 0.82 -4.66
C CYS A 43 11.21 0.99 -4.46
N LEU A 44 11.59 1.45 -3.26
CA LEU A 44 12.98 1.74 -2.92
C LEU A 44 13.82 0.49 -2.64
N VAL A 45 13.17 -0.66 -2.47
CA VAL A 45 13.82 -1.92 -2.09
C VAL A 45 14.34 -2.70 -3.32
N GLY A 46 14.29 -2.08 -4.51
CA GLY A 46 15.00 -2.57 -5.70
C GLY A 46 14.23 -3.57 -6.57
N CYS A 47 12.91 -3.65 -6.45
CA CYS A 47 12.08 -4.54 -7.27
C CYS A 47 11.58 -3.91 -8.59
N GLU A 48 12.05 -2.71 -8.96
CA GLU A 48 11.71 -1.97 -10.19
C GLU A 48 10.20 -1.95 -10.51
N ALA A 49 9.36 -1.97 -9.48
CA ALA A 49 7.91 -1.95 -9.57
C ALA A 49 7.37 -0.69 -8.86
N PRO A 50 6.28 -0.08 -9.37
CA PRO A 50 5.58 0.97 -8.64
C PRO A 50 5.19 0.47 -7.24
N GLU A 51 5.49 1.25 -6.22
CA GLU A 51 5.04 0.94 -4.86
C GLU A 51 3.61 1.42 -4.69
N ASP A 52 2.66 0.58 -5.10
CA ASP A 52 1.24 0.70 -4.81
C ASP A 52 0.83 -0.21 -3.64
N ALA A 53 -0.44 -0.19 -3.26
CA ALA A 53 -0.94 -0.98 -2.14
C ALA A 53 -0.73 -2.49 -2.34
N GLU A 54 -0.98 -3.03 -3.53
CA GLU A 54 -0.82 -4.46 -3.79
C GLU A 54 0.66 -4.86 -3.68
N HIS A 55 1.55 -4.05 -4.27
CA HIS A 55 2.97 -4.25 -4.14
C HIS A 55 3.42 -4.23 -2.67
N ALA A 56 3.04 -3.19 -1.92
CA ALA A 56 3.41 -3.05 -0.51
C ALA A 56 2.90 -4.21 0.37
N ALA A 57 1.70 -4.75 0.11
CA ALA A 57 1.13 -5.83 0.92
C ALA A 57 1.67 -7.23 0.60
N PHE A 58 1.92 -7.53 -0.68
CA PHE A 58 2.07 -8.91 -1.13
C PHE A 58 3.34 -9.20 -1.93
N HIS A 59 4.06 -8.16 -2.37
CA HIS A 59 5.17 -8.33 -3.31
C HIS A 59 6.44 -7.60 -2.93
N CYS A 60 6.37 -6.64 -1.99
CA CYS A 60 7.52 -5.86 -1.58
C CYS A 60 8.42 -6.69 -0.67
N PRO A 61 9.66 -7.00 -1.09
CA PRO A 61 10.59 -7.78 -0.27
C PRO A 61 10.96 -7.08 1.05
N GLY A 62 10.82 -5.75 1.10
CA GLY A 62 11.09 -4.96 2.30
C GLY A 62 10.07 -5.14 3.41
N TYR A 63 8.92 -5.76 3.12
CA TYR A 63 7.88 -6.10 4.09
C TYR A 63 7.71 -7.63 4.28
N ASP A 64 8.57 -8.43 3.64
CA ASP A 64 8.46 -9.91 3.61
C ASP A 64 8.95 -10.58 4.92
N GLU A 65 9.45 -9.80 5.88
CA GLU A 65 9.90 -10.30 7.19
C GLU A 65 9.49 -9.35 8.33
N GLU A 66 8.35 -9.64 8.98
CA GLU A 66 8.24 -9.36 10.41
C GLU A 66 9.09 -10.41 11.15
N THR A 67 10.24 -9.97 11.66
CA THR A 67 10.89 -10.56 12.85
C THR A 67 10.02 -10.39 14.08
#